data_AF-A0A2N4X7Q7-F1
#
_entry.id   AF-A0A2N4X7Q7-F1
#
_cell.length_a   1.000
_cell.length_b   1.000
_cell.length_c   1.000
_cell.angle_alpha   90.00
_cell.angle_beta   90.00
_cell.angle_gamma   90.00
#
_symmetry.space_group_name_H-M   'P 1'
#
loop_
_entity.id
_entity.type
_entity.pdbx_description
1 polymer ?
#
loop_
_entity_poly.entity_id
_entity_poly.type
_entity_poly.pdbx_seq_one_letter_code
_entity_poly.pdbx_strand_id
1 'polypeptide(L)'
;MRNLYFSLFLLVAVLGCEQYYPVERLNLIANNLKKVPARTFSGCLVRYSIKDYYPKLTESVQRRAIDNAFAIWREANPNMFFINSADTNRLEVSIRFVNPNQISTNGQVADFGILKTTLQPISELRQVEGLRYDILLNNSFNWDEYTIQRAIGYQIGNYLGFPSSSEPTSMMYSLSSLTSKLSLADSVLYRQIYPLPCKDLGVNFLPIKFQLKGPVTFEIKLDKPGTVTIRSTGLINVGQFINECTPDGKTEFGGFIPIDAITYNIEPAFPHAAVIYKLNGETNWRLCKSNCEFSTSSDYITLTININDKNVSDNYGYFDVEVNYK
;
A
#
# COMPACT_ATOMS: atom_id res chain seq x y z
N MET A 1 -62.09 38.55 -32.63
CA MET A 1 -61.56 37.34 -31.95
C MET A 1 -60.60 36.53 -32.82
N ARG A 2 -59.67 37.16 -33.56
CA ARG A 2 -58.72 36.45 -34.45
C ARG A 2 -57.24 36.74 -34.16
N ASN A 3 -56.96 37.69 -33.26
CA ASN A 3 -55.59 38.12 -32.91
C ASN A 3 -55.11 37.62 -31.53
N LEU A 4 -55.94 36.90 -30.77
CA LEU A 4 -55.53 36.37 -29.45
C LEU A 4 -54.82 35.01 -29.53
N TYR A 5 -55.05 34.24 -30.59
CA TYR A 5 -54.48 32.90 -30.75
C TYR A 5 -53.02 32.92 -31.23
N PHE A 6 -52.57 34.00 -31.88
CA PHE A 6 -51.19 34.11 -32.37
C PHE A 6 -50.17 34.46 -31.27
N SER A 7 -50.62 35.08 -30.17
CA SER A 7 -49.75 35.38 -29.02
C SER A 7 -49.56 34.19 -28.07
N LEU A 8 -50.49 33.22 -28.06
CA LEU A 8 -50.37 32.04 -27.20
C LEU A 8 -49.38 31.00 -27.77
N PHE A 9 -49.26 30.90 -29.10
CA PHE A 9 -48.29 30.01 -29.73
C PHE A 9 -46.83 30.48 -29.59
N LEU A 10 -46.60 31.79 -29.44
CA LEU A 10 -45.25 32.33 -29.23
C LEU A 10 -44.74 32.07 -27.80
N LEU A 11 -45.64 31.93 -26.81
CA LEU A 11 -45.24 31.68 -25.43
C LEU A 11 -44.77 30.22 -25.19
N VAL A 12 -45.31 29.26 -25.95
CA VAL A 12 -44.91 27.85 -25.84
C VAL A 12 -43.57 27.57 -26.52
N ALA A 13 -43.21 28.34 -27.56
CA ALA A 13 -41.91 28.21 -28.24
C ALA A 13 -40.72 28.74 -27.41
N VAL A 14 -40.96 29.63 -26.44
CA VAL A 14 -39.89 30.16 -25.54
C VAL A 14 -39.71 29.29 -24.29
N LEU A 15 -40.63 28.36 -24.00
CA LEU A 15 -40.52 27.40 -22.90
C LEU A 15 -39.85 26.07 -23.30
N GLY A 16 -39.41 25.94 -24.56
CA GLY A 16 -38.77 24.74 -25.11
C GLY A 16 -37.28 24.57 -24.80
N CYS A 17 -36.69 25.41 -23.94
CA CYS A 17 -35.39 25.09 -23.35
C CYS A 17 -35.61 24.14 -22.17
N GLU A 18 -35.95 22.87 -22.43
CA GLU A 18 -35.50 21.80 -21.55
C GLU A 18 -33.96 21.85 -21.63
N GLN A 19 -33.35 22.67 -20.77
CA GLN A 19 -31.95 22.50 -20.44
C GLN A 19 -31.86 21.12 -19.82
N TYR A 20 -31.57 20.15 -20.68
CA TYR A 20 -31.08 18.85 -20.30
C TYR A 20 -29.74 19.13 -19.61
N TYR A 21 -29.79 19.45 -18.32
CA TYR A 21 -28.64 19.36 -17.47
C TYR A 21 -28.30 17.88 -17.49
N PRO A 22 -27.19 17.45 -18.12
CA PRO A 22 -26.71 16.12 -17.85
C PRO A 22 -26.50 16.14 -16.34
N VAL A 23 -27.34 15.38 -15.62
CA VAL A 23 -27.01 15.01 -14.26
C VAL A 23 -25.80 14.12 -14.44
N GLU A 24 -24.63 14.74 -14.62
CA GLU A 24 -23.36 14.09 -14.41
C GLU A 24 -23.54 13.38 -13.08
N ARG A 25 -23.45 12.05 -13.13
CA ARG A 25 -23.94 11.18 -12.07
C ARG A 25 -23.18 11.54 -10.80
N LEU A 26 -23.76 12.40 -9.98
CA LEU A 26 -23.19 12.77 -8.70
C LEU A 26 -23.31 11.57 -7.81
N ASN A 27 -22.18 10.91 -7.60
CA ASN A 27 -22.12 9.73 -6.76
C ASN A 27 -21.69 10.18 -5.37
N LEU A 28 -22.49 9.83 -4.37
CA LEU A 28 -22.08 9.98 -2.98
C LEU A 28 -21.04 8.91 -2.69
N ILE A 29 -19.82 9.32 -2.36
CA ILE A 29 -18.73 8.38 -2.02
C ILE A 29 -19.05 7.68 -0.70
N ALA A 30 -19.39 8.43 0.35
CA ALA A 30 -19.77 7.90 1.65
C ALA A 30 -20.64 8.90 2.44
N ASN A 31 -21.40 8.39 3.41
CA ASN A 31 -22.23 9.21 4.31
C ASN A 31 -21.60 9.45 5.70
N ASN A 32 -20.39 8.94 5.95
CA ASN A 32 -19.73 9.10 7.25
C ASN A 32 -19.11 10.49 7.37
N LEU A 33 -19.86 11.43 7.94
CA LEU A 33 -19.40 12.79 8.25
C LEU A 33 -18.72 12.80 9.62
N LYS A 34 -17.41 12.50 9.68
CA LYS A 34 -16.63 12.95 10.85
C LYS A 34 -16.69 14.49 10.85
N LYS A 35 -17.04 15.08 11.99
CA LYS A 35 -17.16 16.54 12.13
C LYS A 35 -15.91 17.19 12.70
N VAL A 36 -15.13 16.44 13.47
CA VAL A 36 -13.95 16.92 14.16
C VAL A 36 -12.75 16.12 13.68
N PRO A 37 -11.68 16.80 13.19
CA PRO A 37 -10.44 16.13 12.88
C PRO A 37 -9.87 15.46 14.13
N ALA A 38 -9.59 14.17 14.05
CA ALA A 38 -9.04 13.43 15.18
C ALA A 38 -8.20 12.25 14.70
N ARG A 39 -6.95 12.19 15.15
CA ARG A 39 -6.04 11.08 14.86
C ARG A 39 -6.67 9.76 15.30
N THR A 40 -6.69 8.79 14.40
CA THR A 40 -7.33 7.47 14.62
C THR A 40 -6.36 6.41 15.13
N PHE A 41 -5.07 6.54 14.84
CA PHE A 41 -4.01 5.64 15.32
C PHE A 41 -2.70 6.39 15.53
N SER A 42 -1.88 5.92 16.48
CA SER A 42 -0.61 6.53 16.89
C SER A 42 0.61 6.11 16.04
N GLY A 43 0.44 5.11 15.17
CA GLY A 43 1.46 4.68 14.22
C GLY A 43 1.68 5.67 13.07
N CYS A 44 2.70 5.38 12.27
CA CYS A 44 2.99 6.07 11.01
C CYS A 44 3.04 5.13 9.79
N LEU A 45 2.72 3.86 9.99
CA LEU A 45 2.61 2.86 8.93
C LEU A 45 1.18 2.35 8.88
N VAL A 46 0.66 2.21 7.67
CA VAL A 46 -0.62 1.59 7.37
C VAL A 46 -0.39 0.49 6.35
N ARG A 47 -0.67 -0.75 6.75
CA ARG A 47 -0.66 -1.92 5.87
C ARG A 47 -2.04 -2.11 5.29
N TYR A 48 -2.10 -2.20 3.98
CA TYR A 48 -3.33 -2.46 3.26
C TYR A 48 -3.25 -3.74 2.44
N SER A 49 -4.40 -4.35 2.18
CA SER A 49 -4.50 -5.51 1.29
C SER A 49 -5.77 -5.43 0.47
N ILE A 50 -5.70 -5.88 -0.77
CA ILE A 50 -6.86 -5.98 -1.67
C ILE A 50 -7.35 -7.43 -1.58
N LYS A 51 -8.58 -7.63 -1.10
CA LYS A 51 -9.16 -8.97 -0.91
C LYS A 51 -9.88 -9.47 -2.13
N ASP A 52 -10.56 -8.57 -2.82
CA ASP A 52 -11.44 -8.87 -3.94
C ASP A 52 -11.22 -7.84 -5.05
N TYR A 53 -11.55 -8.19 -6.29
CA TYR A 53 -11.42 -7.31 -7.46
C TYR A 53 -12.76 -7.13 -8.16
N TYR A 54 -13.00 -5.93 -8.70
CA TYR A 54 -14.16 -5.65 -9.54
C TYR A 54 -14.02 -6.40 -10.88
N PRO A 55 -14.98 -7.26 -11.26
CA PRO A 55 -14.81 -8.18 -12.37
C PRO A 55 -14.73 -7.53 -13.75
N LYS A 56 -15.17 -6.26 -13.90
CA LYS A 56 -15.15 -5.56 -15.20
C LYS A 56 -13.88 -4.75 -15.46
N LEU A 57 -12.92 -4.76 -14.53
CA LEU A 57 -11.62 -4.12 -14.70
C LEU A 57 -10.51 -5.14 -14.49
N THR A 58 -9.39 -4.95 -15.17
CA THR A 58 -8.22 -5.80 -14.92
C THR A 58 -7.65 -5.53 -13.53
N GLU A 59 -7.02 -6.55 -12.94
CA GLU A 59 -6.35 -6.44 -11.64
C GLU A 59 -5.30 -5.33 -11.63
N SER A 60 -4.55 -5.17 -12.73
CA SER A 60 -3.48 -4.18 -12.85
C SER A 60 -3.99 -2.73 -12.84
N VAL A 61 -5.15 -2.47 -13.44
CA VAL A 61 -5.79 -1.13 -13.41
C VAL A 61 -6.27 -0.81 -12.00
N GLN A 62 -6.91 -1.78 -11.32
CA GLN A 62 -7.41 -1.59 -9.96
C GLN A 62 -6.28 -1.39 -8.94
N ARG A 63 -5.20 -2.18 -9.04
CA ARG A 63 -4.01 -2.00 -8.20
C ARG A 63 -3.42 -0.60 -8.37
N ARG A 64 -3.26 -0.14 -9.62
CA ARG A 64 -2.75 1.20 -9.92
C ARG A 64 -3.64 2.30 -9.34
N ALA A 65 -4.96 2.21 -9.50
CA ALA A 65 -5.90 3.16 -8.91
C ALA A 65 -5.75 3.26 -7.39
N ILE A 66 -5.66 2.10 -6.73
CA ILE A 66 -5.50 1.99 -5.26
C ILE A 66 -4.16 2.57 -4.83
N ASP A 67 -3.06 2.21 -5.50
CA ASP A 67 -1.72 2.69 -5.19
C ASP A 67 -1.61 4.20 -5.39
N ASN A 68 -2.23 4.76 -6.44
CA ASN A 68 -2.32 6.19 -6.67
C ASN A 68 -3.11 6.91 -5.56
N ALA A 69 -4.18 6.29 -5.04
CA ALA A 69 -4.94 6.86 -3.92
C ALA A 69 -4.10 6.98 -2.65
N PHE A 70 -3.31 5.94 -2.33
CA PHE A 70 -2.36 5.98 -1.22
C PHE A 70 -1.20 6.94 -1.46
N ALA A 71 -0.72 7.04 -2.70
CA ALA A 71 0.36 7.96 -3.07
C ALA A 71 -0.01 9.43 -2.80
N ILE A 72 -1.25 9.85 -3.08
CA ILE A 72 -1.74 11.21 -2.79
C ILE A 72 -1.53 11.57 -1.32
N TRP A 73 -1.88 10.67 -0.41
CA TRP A 73 -1.68 10.89 1.03
C TRP A 73 -0.19 10.84 1.40
N ARG A 74 0.57 9.86 0.89
CA ARG A 74 2.01 9.74 1.16
C ARG A 74 2.80 11.00 0.74
N GLU A 75 2.49 11.57 -0.43
CA GLU A 75 3.16 12.77 -0.93
C GLU A 75 2.86 14.02 -0.10
N ALA A 76 1.65 14.12 0.45
CA ALA A 76 1.24 15.27 1.25
C ALA A 76 1.87 15.30 2.65
N ASN A 77 2.15 14.13 3.21
CA ASN A 77 2.81 14.00 4.52
C ASN A 77 3.88 12.90 4.47
N PRO A 78 5.17 13.26 4.41
CA PRO A 78 6.26 12.29 4.37
C PRO A 78 6.35 11.48 5.67
N ASN A 79 5.65 11.86 6.74
CA ASN A 79 5.66 11.15 8.01
C ASN A 79 4.70 9.94 8.03
N MET A 80 4.12 9.55 6.89
CA MET A 80 3.13 8.48 6.81
C MET A 80 3.44 7.53 5.66
N PHE A 81 3.44 6.23 5.96
CA PHE A 81 3.68 5.15 5.02
C PHE A 81 2.45 4.30 4.80
N PHE A 82 2.29 3.87 3.55
CA PHE A 82 1.27 2.93 3.14
C PHE A 82 1.95 1.80 2.39
N ILE A 83 1.78 0.56 2.86
CA ILE A 83 2.38 -0.61 2.22
C ILE A 83 1.32 -1.66 1.92
N ASN A 84 1.39 -2.24 0.72
CA ASN A 84 0.60 -3.42 0.41
C ASN A 84 1.21 -4.62 1.18
N SER A 85 0.38 -5.35 1.93
CA SER A 85 0.81 -6.53 2.69
C SER A 85 -0.07 -7.73 2.35
N ALA A 86 0.59 -8.87 2.17
CA ALA A 86 -0.06 -10.18 2.05
C ALA A 86 -0.44 -10.78 3.41
N ASP A 87 0.22 -10.36 4.50
CA ASP A 87 -0.06 -10.86 5.84
C ASP A 87 -1.38 -10.27 6.36
N THR A 88 -2.41 -11.12 6.39
CA THR A 88 -3.76 -10.73 6.76
C THR A 88 -3.94 -10.45 8.25
N ASN A 89 -3.04 -10.94 9.10
CA ASN A 89 -3.12 -10.81 10.55
C ASN A 89 -2.63 -9.44 11.04
N ARG A 90 -1.94 -8.69 10.17
CA ARG A 90 -1.31 -7.40 10.50
C ARG A 90 -1.85 -6.24 9.67
N LEU A 91 -3.01 -6.42 9.03
CA LEU A 91 -3.61 -5.37 8.20
C LEU A 91 -4.39 -4.39 9.05
N GLU A 92 -4.04 -3.10 8.93
CA GLU A 92 -4.87 -2.00 9.41
C GLU A 92 -6.03 -1.72 8.43
N VAL A 93 -5.82 -1.89 7.12
CA VAL A 93 -6.86 -1.64 6.11
C VAL A 93 -7.03 -2.84 5.17
N SER A 94 -8.26 -3.27 4.93
CA SER A 94 -8.59 -4.22 3.86
C SER A 94 -9.53 -3.59 2.85
N ILE A 95 -9.36 -3.87 1.56
CA ILE A 95 -10.17 -3.30 0.47
C ILE A 95 -10.97 -4.42 -0.17
N ARG A 96 -12.30 -4.26 -0.25
CA ARG A 96 -13.23 -5.31 -0.69
C ARG A 96 -14.31 -4.75 -1.61
N PHE A 97 -14.61 -5.47 -2.68
CA PHE A 97 -15.81 -5.22 -3.49
C PHE A 97 -16.94 -6.10 -2.97
N VAL A 98 -18.02 -5.48 -2.48
CA VAL A 98 -19.09 -6.15 -1.74
C VAL A 98 -20.45 -5.89 -2.36
N ASN A 99 -21.44 -6.73 -2.02
CA ASN A 99 -22.81 -6.52 -2.46
C ASN A 99 -23.39 -5.21 -1.87
N PRO A 100 -24.33 -4.53 -2.55
CA PRO A 100 -24.89 -3.27 -2.08
C PRO A 100 -25.51 -3.34 -0.67
N ASN A 101 -26.09 -4.50 -0.31
CA ASN A 101 -26.68 -4.73 1.01
C ASN A 101 -25.65 -4.80 2.16
N GLN A 102 -24.36 -4.85 1.83
CA GLN A 102 -23.27 -4.82 2.81
C GLN A 102 -22.74 -3.39 3.02
N ILE A 103 -23.26 -2.39 2.31
CA ILE A 103 -22.94 -0.96 2.49
C ILE A 103 -24.14 -0.29 3.14
N SER A 104 -23.89 0.67 4.02
CA SER A 104 -24.92 1.46 4.68
C SER A 104 -25.89 2.08 3.67
N THR A 105 -27.18 1.87 3.88
CA THR A 105 -28.27 2.40 3.03
C THR A 105 -28.69 3.81 3.42
N ASN A 106 -28.04 4.41 4.42
CA ASN A 106 -28.28 5.78 4.81
C ASN A 106 -27.78 6.69 3.69
N GLY A 107 -28.66 7.02 2.75
CA GLY A 107 -28.39 7.97 1.69
C GLY A 107 -28.37 9.41 2.21
N GLN A 108 -27.78 10.31 1.42
CA GLN A 108 -27.85 11.75 1.66
C GLN A 108 -28.87 12.35 0.71
N VAL A 109 -29.78 13.17 1.22
CA VAL A 109 -30.68 13.97 0.37
C VAL A 109 -29.86 15.09 -0.25
N ALA A 110 -29.83 15.14 -1.58
CA ALA A 110 -29.18 16.18 -2.35
C ALA A 110 -30.25 16.99 -3.10
N ASP A 111 -30.09 18.31 -3.07
CA ASP A 111 -30.94 19.25 -3.79
C ASP A 111 -30.30 19.59 -5.14
N PHE A 112 -31.04 19.36 -6.23
CA PHE A 112 -30.68 19.67 -7.61
C PHE A 112 -31.68 20.69 -8.15
N GLY A 113 -31.46 21.96 -7.81
CA GLY A 113 -32.42 23.02 -8.06
C GLY A 113 -33.72 22.76 -7.29
N ILE A 114 -34.81 22.47 -8.01
CA ILE A 114 -36.11 22.12 -7.42
C ILE A 114 -36.27 20.63 -7.11
N LEU A 115 -35.39 19.76 -7.64
CA LEU A 115 -35.49 18.32 -7.46
C LEU A 115 -34.74 17.88 -6.21
N LYS A 116 -35.36 17.04 -5.39
CA LYS A 116 -34.70 16.35 -4.26
C LYS A 116 -34.49 14.90 -4.64
N THR A 117 -33.27 14.40 -4.49
CA THR A 117 -32.97 12.98 -4.68
C THR A 117 -32.16 12.44 -3.51
N THR A 118 -32.30 11.15 -3.24
CA THR A 118 -31.49 10.47 -2.22
C THR A 118 -30.32 9.80 -2.92
N LEU A 119 -29.12 10.29 -2.66
CA LEU A 119 -27.88 9.69 -3.16
C LEU A 119 -27.46 8.56 -2.23
N GLN A 120 -27.25 7.38 -2.80
CA GLN A 120 -26.75 6.21 -2.07
C GLN A 120 -25.22 6.20 -2.07
N PRO A 121 -24.58 5.86 -0.93
CA PRO A 121 -23.12 5.80 -0.87
C PRO A 121 -22.59 4.63 -1.72
N ILE A 122 -21.53 4.86 -2.49
CA ILE A 122 -20.87 3.83 -3.30
C ILE A 122 -19.71 3.14 -2.56
N SER A 123 -19.30 3.68 -1.40
CA SER A 123 -18.27 3.10 -0.55
C SER A 123 -18.52 3.36 0.95
N GLU A 124 -17.91 2.55 1.81
CA GLU A 124 -17.98 2.68 3.26
C GLU A 124 -16.63 2.31 3.89
N LEU A 125 -16.21 3.06 4.91
CA LEU A 125 -15.16 2.64 5.83
C LEU A 125 -15.82 2.04 7.08
N ARG A 126 -15.57 0.76 7.33
CA ARG A 126 -16.13 0.00 8.45
C ARG A 126 -15.03 -0.49 9.38
N GLN A 127 -15.16 -0.24 10.67
CA GLN A 127 -14.27 -0.83 11.68
C GLN A 127 -14.65 -2.30 11.88
N VAL A 128 -13.67 -3.19 11.79
CA VAL A 128 -13.88 -4.64 11.99
C VAL A 128 -13.51 -5.02 13.42
N GLU A 129 -12.29 -4.70 13.83
CA GLU A 129 -11.76 -5.05 15.15
C GLU A 129 -10.58 -4.14 15.51
N GLY A 130 -10.61 -3.50 16.69
CA GLY A 130 -9.49 -2.66 17.14
C GLY A 130 -9.15 -1.58 16.11
N LEU A 131 -7.91 -1.58 15.59
CA LEU A 131 -7.46 -0.63 14.56
C LEU A 131 -7.65 -1.14 13.12
N ARG A 132 -8.33 -2.27 12.94
CA ARG A 132 -8.55 -2.88 11.62
C ARG A 132 -9.85 -2.36 11.01
N TYR A 133 -9.75 -1.89 9.77
CA TYR A 133 -10.85 -1.35 9.01
C TYR A 133 -10.97 -2.03 7.65
N ASP A 134 -12.20 -2.14 7.17
CA ASP A 134 -12.53 -2.53 5.81
C ASP A 134 -12.99 -1.28 5.04
N ILE A 135 -12.40 -1.05 3.87
CA ILE A 135 -12.95 -0.19 2.83
C ILE A 135 -13.79 -1.07 1.91
N LEU A 136 -15.10 -0.86 2.00
CA LEU A 136 -16.12 -1.56 1.24
C LEU A 136 -16.49 -0.74 0.01
N LEU A 137 -16.41 -1.35 -1.17
CA LEU A 137 -16.77 -0.76 -2.46
C LEU A 137 -17.98 -1.50 -3.04
N ASN A 138 -19.02 -0.77 -3.47
CA ASN A 138 -20.24 -1.36 -3.99
C ASN A 138 -19.99 -2.08 -5.34
N ASN A 139 -20.07 -3.41 -5.39
CA ASN A 139 -19.80 -4.19 -6.60
C ASN A 139 -20.82 -3.97 -7.74
N SER A 140 -21.96 -3.34 -7.46
CA SER A 140 -22.98 -3.00 -8.47
C SER A 140 -22.74 -1.63 -9.09
N PHE A 141 -21.86 -0.82 -8.51
CA PHE A 141 -21.44 0.46 -9.10
C PHE A 141 -20.51 0.22 -10.29
N ASN A 142 -20.65 1.06 -11.33
CA ASN A 142 -19.81 0.95 -12.53
C ASN A 142 -18.45 1.62 -12.30
N TRP A 143 -17.54 0.90 -11.64
CA TRP A 143 -16.20 1.38 -11.35
C TRP A 143 -15.35 1.54 -12.61
N ASP A 144 -14.57 2.61 -12.61
CA ASP A 144 -13.41 2.86 -13.46
C ASP A 144 -12.18 3.14 -12.58
N GLU A 145 -11.01 3.32 -13.19
CA GLU A 145 -9.77 3.61 -12.47
C GLU A 145 -9.90 4.86 -11.57
N TYR A 146 -10.55 5.90 -12.10
CA TYR A 146 -10.70 7.19 -11.44
C TYR A 146 -11.59 7.12 -10.20
N THR A 147 -12.76 6.52 -10.33
CA THR A 147 -13.74 6.39 -9.24
C THR A 147 -13.22 5.49 -8.12
N ILE A 148 -12.47 4.42 -8.44
CA ILE A 148 -11.78 3.61 -7.43
C ILE A 148 -10.77 4.47 -6.67
N GLN A 149 -9.87 5.15 -7.38
CA GLN A 149 -8.86 6.00 -6.76
C GLN A 149 -9.50 7.06 -5.84
N ARG A 150 -10.58 7.68 -6.30
CA ARG A 150 -11.30 8.72 -5.57
C ARG A 150 -11.99 8.17 -4.30
N ALA A 151 -12.67 7.04 -4.41
CA ALA A 151 -13.35 6.41 -3.28
C ALA A 151 -12.35 5.93 -2.23
N ILE A 152 -11.27 5.25 -2.64
CA ILE A 152 -10.20 4.83 -1.73
C ILE A 152 -9.54 6.04 -1.08
N GLY A 153 -9.21 7.08 -1.85
CA GLY A 153 -8.61 8.32 -1.33
C GLY A 153 -9.46 8.96 -0.24
N TYR A 154 -10.78 9.07 -0.46
CA TYR A 154 -11.73 9.56 0.53
C TYR A 154 -11.76 8.69 1.81
N GLN A 155 -11.86 7.37 1.66
CA GLN A 155 -11.95 6.48 2.81
C GLN A 155 -10.64 6.40 3.59
N ILE A 156 -9.49 6.52 2.93
CA ILE A 156 -8.20 6.66 3.62
C ILE A 156 -8.15 7.98 4.39
N GLY A 157 -8.67 9.08 3.86
CA GLY A 157 -8.83 10.31 4.64
C GLY A 157 -9.68 10.13 5.90
N ASN A 158 -10.84 9.47 5.78
CA ASN A 158 -11.68 9.14 6.94
C ASN A 158 -10.94 8.24 7.96
N TYR A 159 -10.19 7.26 7.45
CA TYR A 159 -9.35 6.37 8.25
C TYR A 159 -8.27 7.16 8.96
N LEU A 160 -7.63 8.15 8.32
CA LEU A 160 -6.65 9.06 8.92
C LEU A 160 -7.28 10.10 9.87
N GLY A 161 -8.61 10.15 9.96
CA GLY A 161 -9.31 11.04 10.89
C GLY A 161 -9.73 12.38 10.33
N PHE A 162 -9.75 12.53 9.01
CA PHE A 162 -10.20 13.75 8.36
C PHE A 162 -11.73 13.85 8.41
N PRO A 163 -12.27 15.06 8.62
CA PRO A 163 -13.68 15.32 8.42
C PRO A 163 -13.99 15.43 6.92
N SER A 164 -15.28 15.32 6.57
CA SER A 164 -15.73 15.66 5.22
C SER A 164 -15.59 17.16 4.97
N SER A 165 -15.18 17.52 3.76
CA SER A 165 -15.05 18.90 3.30
C SER A 165 -16.27 19.31 2.48
N SER A 166 -16.63 20.59 2.55
CA SER A 166 -17.60 21.22 1.64
C SER A 166 -16.95 21.76 0.37
N GLU A 167 -15.62 21.76 0.28
CA GLU A 167 -14.89 22.28 -0.89
C GLU A 167 -14.85 21.24 -2.02
N PRO A 168 -15.41 21.51 -3.22
CA PRO A 168 -15.48 20.52 -4.30
C PRO A 168 -14.13 19.97 -4.78
N THR A 169 -13.05 20.75 -4.58
CA THR A 169 -11.67 20.39 -4.96
C THR A 169 -10.95 19.55 -3.90
N SER A 170 -11.51 19.40 -2.69
CA SER A 170 -10.94 18.60 -1.62
C SER A 170 -11.11 17.10 -1.88
N MET A 171 -10.11 16.32 -1.50
CA MET A 171 -10.21 14.85 -1.47
C MET A 171 -11.25 14.38 -0.44
N MET A 172 -11.58 15.23 0.53
CA MET A 172 -12.61 14.97 1.53
C MET A 172 -13.99 15.49 1.14
N TYR A 173 -14.20 15.95 -0.09
CA TYR A 173 -15.54 16.23 -0.61
C TYR A 173 -16.31 14.92 -0.80
N SER A 174 -17.55 14.82 -0.30
CA SER A 174 -18.30 13.56 -0.27
C SER A 174 -18.89 13.16 -1.63
N LEU A 175 -19.04 14.09 -2.56
CA LEU A 175 -19.50 13.80 -3.91
C LEU A 175 -18.30 13.54 -4.84
N SER A 176 -18.49 12.65 -5.82
CA SER A 176 -17.47 12.36 -6.83
C SER A 176 -17.14 13.62 -7.64
N SER A 177 -16.06 14.31 -7.25
CA SER A 177 -15.45 15.40 -8.04
C SER A 177 -14.22 14.89 -8.79
N LEU A 178 -13.76 15.64 -9.79
CA LEU A 178 -12.60 15.33 -10.65
C LEU A 178 -11.22 15.62 -10.00
N THR A 179 -11.15 15.76 -8.67
CA THR A 179 -9.88 16.05 -7.99
C THR A 179 -9.04 14.80 -7.73
N SER A 180 -7.77 14.86 -8.14
CA SER A 180 -6.75 13.83 -7.90
C SER A 180 -5.65 14.29 -6.93
N LYS A 181 -5.84 15.43 -6.26
CA LYS A 181 -4.85 16.01 -5.33
C LYS A 181 -5.51 16.44 -4.04
N LEU A 182 -4.73 16.48 -2.95
CA LEU A 182 -5.20 17.12 -1.73
C LEU A 182 -5.33 18.63 -1.95
N SER A 183 -6.37 19.23 -1.37
CA SER A 183 -6.44 20.69 -1.27
C SER A 183 -5.35 21.21 -0.33
N LEU A 184 -5.12 22.52 -0.35
CA LEU A 184 -4.23 23.16 0.62
C LEU A 184 -4.74 22.94 2.05
N ALA A 185 -6.06 23.04 2.28
CA ALA A 185 -6.68 22.82 3.58
C ALA A 185 -6.45 21.38 4.09
N ASP A 186 -6.65 20.38 3.22
CA ASP A 186 -6.39 18.97 3.55
C ASP A 186 -4.91 18.76 3.90
N SER A 187 -3.99 19.36 3.13
CA SER A 187 -2.55 19.20 3.34
C SER A 187 -2.08 19.81 4.66
N VAL A 188 -2.60 20.99 5.01
CA VAL A 188 -2.30 21.65 6.30
C VAL A 188 -2.85 20.82 7.46
N LEU A 189 -4.11 20.37 7.35
CA LEU A 189 -4.73 19.54 8.38
C LEU A 189 -3.98 18.22 8.57
N TYR A 190 -3.47 17.62 7.49
CA TYR A 190 -2.70 16.39 7.59
C TYR A 190 -1.46 16.53 8.47
N ARG A 191 -0.70 17.60 8.25
CA ARG A 191 0.50 17.89 9.03
C ARG A 191 0.17 18.24 10.48
N GLN A 192 -1.02 18.78 10.76
CA GLN A 192 -1.47 19.02 12.13
C GLN A 192 -1.85 17.73 12.87
N ILE A 193 -2.54 16.80 12.21
CA ILE A 193 -2.97 15.54 12.84
C ILE A 193 -1.77 14.59 13.01
N TYR A 194 -0.83 14.60 12.06
CA TYR A 194 0.38 13.76 12.06
C TYR A 194 1.66 14.61 11.93
N PRO A 195 2.01 15.40 12.96
CA PRO A 195 3.10 16.38 12.89
C PRO A 195 4.48 15.77 13.11
N LEU A 196 4.56 14.65 13.83
CA LEU A 196 5.83 14.06 14.21
C LEU A 196 6.44 13.32 13.02
N PRO A 197 7.74 13.52 12.75
CA PRO A 197 8.45 12.68 11.81
C PRO A 197 8.31 11.23 12.25
N CYS A 198 7.93 10.38 11.31
CA CYS A 198 7.90 8.96 11.58
C CYS A 198 9.33 8.54 11.88
N LYS A 199 9.60 8.17 13.14
CA LYS A 199 10.91 7.66 13.59
C LYS A 199 11.40 6.51 12.70
N ASP A 200 10.45 5.87 12.01
CA ASP A 200 10.63 4.74 11.13
C ASP A 200 10.82 5.14 9.65
N LEU A 201 11.07 6.43 9.35
CA LEU A 201 11.27 6.95 7.99
C LEU A 201 12.43 6.31 7.22
N GLY A 202 13.40 5.71 7.93
CA GLY A 202 14.55 5.03 7.35
C GLY A 202 14.58 3.52 7.58
N VAL A 203 13.57 2.95 8.25
CA VAL A 203 13.55 1.52 8.57
C VAL A 203 12.63 0.78 7.61
N ASN A 204 12.97 -0.47 7.36
CA ASN A 204 12.22 -1.39 6.53
C ASN A 204 11.20 -2.13 7.37
N PHE A 205 10.19 -2.67 6.70
CA PHE A 205 9.17 -3.51 7.31
C PHE A 205 9.12 -4.85 6.57
N LEU A 206 8.82 -5.92 7.31
CA LEU A 206 8.68 -7.25 6.72
C LEU A 206 7.30 -7.42 6.04
N PRO A 207 7.22 -8.21 4.95
CA PRO A 207 8.32 -8.94 4.30
C PRO A 207 9.22 -8.04 3.41
N ILE A 208 10.50 -8.42 3.28
CA ILE A 208 11.47 -7.77 2.39
C ILE A 208 11.92 -8.79 1.35
N LYS A 209 11.90 -8.42 0.07
CA LYS A 209 12.41 -9.23 -1.04
C LYS A 209 13.48 -8.46 -1.79
N PHE A 210 14.62 -9.10 -2.05
CA PHE A 210 15.74 -8.45 -2.75
C PHE A 210 16.68 -9.47 -3.40
N GLN A 211 17.53 -8.98 -4.31
CA GLN A 211 18.61 -9.76 -4.93
C GLN A 211 19.91 -9.54 -4.17
N LEU A 212 20.47 -10.60 -3.61
CA LEU A 212 21.73 -10.58 -2.88
C LEU A 212 22.90 -10.84 -3.84
N LYS A 213 23.73 -9.80 -4.03
CA LYS A 213 24.99 -9.85 -4.80
C LYS A 213 26.24 -9.60 -3.96
N GLY A 214 26.04 -9.12 -2.73
CA GLY A 214 27.07 -8.72 -1.79
C GLY A 214 26.42 -8.30 -0.47
N PRO A 215 27.13 -7.60 0.43
CA PRO A 215 26.57 -7.25 1.73
C PRO A 215 25.42 -6.25 1.58
N VAL A 216 24.27 -6.59 2.16
CA VAL A 216 23.10 -5.72 2.26
C VAL A 216 22.71 -5.59 3.72
N THR A 217 22.45 -4.36 4.17
CA THR A 217 22.01 -4.08 5.54
C THR A 217 20.67 -3.39 5.53
N PHE A 218 19.75 -3.89 6.36
CA PHE A 218 18.45 -3.31 6.61
C PHE A 218 18.33 -2.96 8.09
N GLU A 219 17.93 -1.73 8.41
CA GLU A 219 17.25 -1.48 9.67
C GLU A 219 15.80 -1.92 9.49
N ILE A 220 15.27 -2.75 10.38
CA ILE A 220 13.94 -3.33 10.27
C ILE A 220 13.18 -3.04 11.56
N LYS A 221 11.97 -2.48 11.41
CA LYS A 221 11.02 -2.40 12.51
C LYS A 221 10.08 -3.60 12.50
N LEU A 222 9.98 -4.24 13.64
CA LEU A 222 9.07 -5.33 13.94
C LEU A 222 7.86 -4.76 14.68
N ASP A 223 6.66 -5.26 14.38
CA ASP A 223 5.46 -4.85 15.13
C ASP A 223 5.45 -5.41 16.54
N LYS A 224 6.15 -6.52 16.74
CA LYS A 224 6.33 -7.19 18.02
C LYS A 224 7.57 -8.09 17.99
N PRO A 225 8.13 -8.43 19.15
CA PRO A 225 9.11 -9.51 19.28
C PRO A 225 8.57 -10.86 18.79
N GLY A 226 9.41 -11.65 18.13
CA GLY A 226 9.04 -12.97 17.62
C GLY A 226 10.08 -13.54 16.65
N THR A 227 9.66 -14.46 15.77
CA THR A 227 10.58 -15.21 14.90
C THR A 227 10.61 -14.64 13.48
N VAL A 228 11.80 -14.28 13.02
CA VAL A 228 12.06 -13.83 11.66
C VAL A 228 12.69 -14.98 10.88
N THR A 229 12.24 -15.20 9.67
CA THR A 229 12.78 -16.20 8.74
C THR A 229 13.49 -15.52 7.58
N ILE A 230 14.63 -16.06 7.17
CA ILE A 230 15.32 -15.68 5.94
C ILE A 230 15.28 -16.89 5.01
N ARG A 231 14.73 -16.71 3.81
CA ARG A 231 14.72 -17.72 2.74
C ARG A 231 15.54 -17.21 1.57
N SER A 232 16.31 -18.09 0.95
CA SER A 232 17.18 -17.74 -0.17
C SER A 232 17.11 -18.81 -1.24
N THR A 233 17.01 -18.40 -2.49
CA THR A 233 16.97 -19.27 -3.68
C THR A 233 17.84 -18.72 -4.81
N GLY A 234 18.01 -19.50 -5.87
CA GLY A 234 18.77 -19.08 -7.06
C GLY A 234 20.19 -19.65 -7.09
N LEU A 235 20.99 -19.12 -8.01
CA LEU A 235 22.36 -19.56 -8.29
C LEU A 235 23.26 -18.34 -8.47
N ILE A 236 24.49 -18.46 -7.98
CA ILE A 236 25.55 -17.47 -8.20
C ILE A 236 26.83 -18.17 -8.61
N ASN A 237 27.57 -17.60 -9.56
CA ASN A 237 28.94 -17.99 -9.84
C ASN A 237 29.86 -17.08 -9.01
N VAL A 238 30.65 -17.68 -8.14
CA VAL A 238 31.60 -17.01 -7.25
C VAL A 238 33.02 -17.29 -7.72
N GLY A 239 33.66 -16.34 -8.40
CA GLY A 239 34.94 -16.57 -9.04
C GLY A 239 34.91 -17.50 -10.26
N GLN A 240 35.99 -17.46 -11.04
CA GLN A 240 36.08 -18.11 -12.35
C GLN A 240 36.12 -19.66 -12.30
N PHE A 241 36.54 -20.25 -11.18
CA PHE A 241 36.88 -21.68 -11.09
C PHE A 241 35.93 -22.51 -10.21
N ILE A 242 35.01 -21.87 -9.47
CA ILE A 242 34.17 -22.52 -8.45
C ILE A 242 32.80 -22.94 -9.02
N ASN A 243 32.45 -22.42 -10.20
CA ASN A 243 31.17 -22.63 -10.89
C ASN A 243 29.95 -22.19 -10.03
N GLU A 244 28.76 -22.59 -10.46
CA GLU A 244 27.48 -22.21 -9.84
C GLU A 244 27.34 -22.76 -8.42
N CYS A 245 27.00 -21.89 -7.47
CA CYS A 245 26.73 -22.19 -6.08
C CYS A 245 25.27 -21.87 -5.74
N THR A 246 24.69 -22.68 -4.85
CA THR A 246 23.38 -22.43 -4.23
C THR A 246 23.57 -21.62 -2.93
N PRO A 247 22.49 -21.12 -2.31
CA PRO A 247 22.57 -20.45 -1.01
C PRO A 247 23.18 -21.27 0.13
N ASP A 248 23.21 -22.60 0.01
CA ASP A 248 23.85 -23.50 0.97
C ASP A 248 25.38 -23.47 0.89
N GLY A 249 25.92 -22.91 -0.20
CA GLY A 249 27.35 -22.82 -0.49
C GLY A 249 27.96 -24.15 -0.93
N LYS A 250 29.29 -24.16 -1.03
CA LYS A 250 30.09 -25.36 -1.32
C LYS A 250 31.24 -25.51 -0.33
N THR A 251 31.51 -26.75 0.05
CA THR A 251 32.68 -27.13 0.84
C THR A 251 33.80 -27.71 -0.02
N GLU A 252 33.47 -28.18 -1.23
CA GLU A 252 34.39 -28.79 -2.16
C GLU A 252 34.25 -28.13 -3.54
N PHE A 253 35.38 -27.81 -4.17
CA PHE A 253 35.40 -27.27 -5.52
C PHE A 253 35.82 -28.36 -6.50
N GLY A 254 34.95 -28.66 -7.45
CA GLY A 254 35.26 -29.59 -8.53
C GLY A 254 36.28 -28.94 -9.48
N GLY A 255 37.53 -29.37 -9.41
CA GLY A 255 38.60 -28.89 -10.28
C GLY A 255 39.90 -29.67 -10.06
N PHE A 256 40.78 -29.67 -11.05
CA PHE A 256 42.10 -30.32 -10.98
C PHE A 256 43.09 -29.59 -10.06
N ILE A 257 42.77 -28.37 -9.63
CA ILE A 257 43.61 -27.57 -8.73
C ILE A 257 42.92 -27.54 -7.37
N PRO A 258 43.58 -28.00 -6.28
CA PRO A 258 43.05 -27.85 -4.94
C PRO A 258 43.08 -26.37 -4.55
N ILE A 259 41.93 -25.70 -4.68
CA ILE A 259 41.74 -24.33 -4.22
C ILE A 259 41.27 -24.40 -2.77
N ASP A 260 42.02 -23.80 -1.85
CA ASP A 260 41.61 -23.68 -0.46
C ASP A 260 40.53 -22.60 -0.32
N ALA A 261 39.27 -23.06 -0.34
CA ALA A 261 38.06 -22.26 -0.14
C ALA A 261 38.10 -21.36 1.09
N ILE A 262 38.79 -21.83 2.13
CA ILE A 262 38.78 -21.21 3.45
C ILE A 262 39.39 -19.80 3.38
N THR A 263 40.39 -19.61 2.53
CA THR A 263 41.07 -18.31 2.40
C THR A 263 40.17 -17.23 1.79
N TYR A 264 39.23 -17.63 0.92
CA TYR A 264 38.29 -16.74 0.23
C TYR A 264 37.02 -16.47 1.05
N ASN A 265 36.77 -17.21 2.12
CA ASN A 265 35.58 -17.02 2.94
C ASN A 265 35.71 -15.81 3.87
N ILE A 266 34.60 -15.10 4.07
CA ILE A 266 34.48 -14.08 5.11
C ILE A 266 34.55 -14.75 6.48
N GLU A 267 33.82 -15.85 6.65
CA GLU A 267 33.86 -16.73 7.82
C GLU A 267 34.44 -18.11 7.41
N PRO A 268 35.71 -18.39 7.75
CA PRO A 268 36.41 -19.63 7.43
C PRO A 268 35.65 -20.91 7.80
N ALA A 269 34.85 -20.88 8.87
CA ALA A 269 34.12 -22.05 9.37
C ALA A 269 32.88 -22.44 8.53
N PHE A 270 32.46 -21.59 7.59
CA PHE A 270 31.25 -21.80 6.80
C PHE A 270 31.56 -22.18 5.35
N PRO A 271 30.64 -22.88 4.64
CA PRO A 271 30.82 -23.17 3.22
C PRO A 271 31.00 -21.89 2.39
N HIS A 272 31.83 -21.97 1.35
CA HIS A 272 32.04 -20.85 0.45
C HIS A 272 30.75 -20.51 -0.30
N ALA A 273 30.50 -19.21 -0.51
CA ALA A 273 29.28 -18.68 -1.13
C ALA A 273 27.96 -18.95 -0.40
N ALA A 274 28.00 -19.55 0.80
CA ALA A 274 26.78 -19.72 1.60
C ALA A 274 26.21 -18.37 2.01
N VAL A 275 24.88 -18.28 2.13
CA VAL A 275 24.24 -17.09 2.71
C VAL A 275 24.51 -17.06 4.21
N ILE A 276 25.03 -15.91 4.66
CA ILE A 276 25.38 -15.63 6.05
C ILE A 276 24.71 -14.33 6.50
N TYR A 277 24.49 -14.17 7.81
CA TYR A 277 23.87 -12.98 8.35
C TYR A 277 24.44 -12.56 9.71
N LYS A 278 24.15 -11.31 10.08
CA LYS A 278 24.45 -10.69 11.38
C LYS A 278 23.26 -9.88 11.85
N LEU A 279 23.11 -9.80 13.17
CA LEU A 279 22.08 -8.98 13.81
C LEU A 279 22.73 -7.88 14.64
N ASN A 280 22.15 -6.68 14.65
CA ASN A 280 22.47 -5.59 15.58
C ASN A 280 23.97 -5.27 15.71
N GLY A 281 24.70 -5.34 14.59
CA GLY A 281 26.14 -5.07 14.57
C GLY A 281 27.01 -6.16 15.21
N GLU A 282 26.51 -7.39 15.37
CA GLU A 282 27.29 -8.55 15.82
C GLU A 282 28.62 -8.69 15.06
N THR A 283 29.67 -9.04 15.80
CA THR A 283 31.01 -9.25 15.22
C THR A 283 31.10 -10.54 14.44
N ASN A 284 30.41 -11.59 14.88
CA ASN A 284 30.48 -12.93 14.29
C ASN A 284 29.34 -13.16 13.30
N TRP A 285 29.65 -13.78 12.16
CA TRP A 285 28.63 -14.18 11.19
C TRP A 285 27.90 -15.44 11.66
N ARG A 286 26.64 -15.55 11.26
CA ARG A 286 25.81 -16.74 11.46
C ARG A 286 25.51 -17.35 10.09
N LEU A 287 25.50 -18.68 10.02
CA LEU A 287 25.19 -19.41 8.79
C LEU A 287 23.68 -19.49 8.59
N CYS A 288 23.18 -19.05 7.42
CA CYS A 288 21.76 -19.13 7.07
C CYS A 288 21.46 -20.27 6.08
N LYS A 289 22.30 -20.44 5.04
CA LYS A 289 22.03 -21.34 3.90
C LYS A 289 20.76 -20.91 3.12
N SER A 290 20.05 -21.84 2.51
CA SER A 290 18.77 -21.61 1.82
C SER A 290 17.61 -21.19 2.75
N ASN A 291 17.66 -21.51 4.03
CA ASN A 291 16.64 -21.12 4.99
C ASN A 291 17.16 -21.12 6.43
N CYS A 292 16.91 -20.04 7.16
CA CYS A 292 17.17 -19.96 8.59
C CYS A 292 16.12 -19.13 9.31
N GLU A 293 16.09 -19.25 10.64
CA GLU A 293 15.23 -18.45 11.49
C GLU A 293 15.99 -17.94 12.72
N PHE A 294 15.56 -16.80 13.25
CA PHE A 294 16.06 -16.26 14.49
C PHE A 294 14.96 -15.56 15.27
N SER A 295 15.05 -15.62 16.60
CA SER A 295 14.13 -14.90 17.48
C SER A 295 14.61 -13.49 17.76
N THR A 296 13.65 -12.59 17.97
CA THR A 296 13.87 -11.17 18.24
C THR A 296 13.19 -10.81 19.54
N SER A 297 13.85 -10.00 20.37
CA SER A 297 13.32 -9.48 21.63
C SER A 297 13.10 -7.96 21.60
N SER A 298 13.40 -7.32 20.47
CA SER A 298 13.35 -5.87 20.25
C SER A 298 12.45 -5.57 19.06
N ASP A 299 11.79 -4.42 19.10
CA ASP A 299 10.96 -3.91 17.99
C ASP A 299 11.80 -3.36 16.83
N TYR A 300 13.13 -3.25 17.01
CA TYR A 300 14.07 -2.87 15.97
C TYR A 300 15.21 -3.88 15.91
N ILE A 301 15.57 -4.25 14.67
CA ILE A 301 16.77 -5.04 14.38
C ILE A 301 17.54 -4.40 13.23
N THR A 302 18.87 -4.46 13.29
CA THR A 302 19.71 -4.24 12.11
C THR A 302 20.11 -5.60 11.57
N LEU A 303 19.62 -5.96 10.40
CA LEU A 303 19.93 -7.23 9.74
C LEU A 303 20.91 -6.97 8.60
N THR A 304 22.11 -7.54 8.70
CA THR A 304 23.07 -7.58 7.60
C THR A 304 23.11 -8.98 7.02
N ILE A 305 22.88 -9.12 5.72
CA ILE A 305 22.97 -10.38 4.98
C ILE A 305 24.10 -10.27 3.97
N ASN A 306 24.89 -11.32 3.80
CA ASN A 306 25.96 -11.37 2.82
C ASN A 306 26.13 -12.79 2.25
N ILE A 307 26.94 -12.89 1.21
CA ILE A 307 27.47 -14.14 0.67
C ILE A 307 28.81 -14.39 1.35
N ASN A 308 29.09 -15.63 1.76
CA ASN A 308 30.36 -16.00 2.39
C ASN A 308 31.52 -16.05 1.38
N ASP A 309 31.90 -14.88 0.89
CA ASP A 309 32.95 -14.67 -0.08
C ASP A 309 33.57 -13.27 0.10
N LYS A 310 34.90 -13.20 0.20
CA LYS A 310 35.66 -11.95 0.37
C LYS A 310 35.74 -11.15 -0.93
N ASN A 311 35.63 -11.79 -2.10
CA ASN A 311 35.83 -11.12 -3.39
C ASN A 311 34.52 -10.97 -4.18
N VAL A 312 33.59 -10.17 -3.69
CA VAL A 312 32.30 -9.98 -4.37
C VAL A 312 32.38 -9.37 -5.78
N SER A 313 33.56 -8.91 -6.22
CA SER A 313 33.76 -8.22 -7.50
C SER A 313 33.78 -9.14 -8.73
N ASP A 314 34.06 -10.44 -8.55
CA ASP A 314 34.07 -11.43 -9.63
C ASP A 314 32.82 -12.34 -9.62
N ASN A 315 31.82 -11.98 -8.81
CA ASN A 315 30.58 -12.73 -8.71
C ASN A 315 29.62 -12.39 -9.85
N TYR A 316 29.04 -13.43 -10.46
CA TYR A 316 28.02 -13.29 -11.51
C TYR A 316 26.73 -14.02 -11.11
N GLY A 317 25.60 -13.33 -11.22
CA GLY A 317 24.29 -13.81 -10.76
C GLY A 317 23.87 -13.14 -9.45
N TYR A 318 22.96 -13.79 -8.72
CA TYR A 318 22.46 -13.34 -7.42
C TYR A 318 21.64 -14.44 -6.75
N PHE A 319 21.45 -14.33 -5.44
CA PHE A 319 20.39 -15.06 -4.74
C PHE A 319 19.15 -14.19 -4.59
N ASP A 320 17.97 -14.76 -4.82
CA ASP A 320 16.71 -14.13 -4.43
C ASP A 320 16.46 -14.42 -2.95
N VAL A 321 16.36 -13.36 -2.14
CA VAL A 321 16.22 -13.45 -0.68
C VAL A 321 14.89 -12.85 -0.25
N GLU A 322 14.17 -13.60 0.60
CA GLU A 322 12.95 -13.15 1.28
C GLU A 322 13.18 -13.19 2.80
N VAL A 323 13.06 -12.03 3.45
CA VAL A 323 13.01 -11.91 4.90
C VAL A 323 11.56 -11.72 5.30
N ASN A 324 11.05 -12.56 6.20
CA ASN A 324 9.65 -12.55 6.60
C ASN A 324 9.48 -12.86 8.09
N TYR A 325 8.28 -12.64 8.61
CA TYR A 325 7.87 -12.97 9.96
C TYR A 325 7.16 -14.33 9.97
N LYS A 326 7.38 -15.15 10.99
CA LYS A 326 6.73 -16.46 11.16
C LYS A 326 5.38 -16.37 11.87
#